data_AF-A0A7S3FZH0-F1
#
_entry.id   AF-A0A7S3FZH0-F1
#
_cell.length_a   1.000
_cell.length_b   1.000
_cell.length_c   1.000
_cell.angle_alpha   90.00
_cell.angle_beta   90.00
_cell.angle_gamma   90.00
#
_symmetry.space_group_name_H-M   'P 1'
#
loop_
_entity.id
_entity.type
_entity.pdbx_description
1 polymer ?
#
loop_
_entity_poly.entity_id
_entity_poly.type
_entity_poly.pdbx_seq_one_letter_code
_entity_poly.pdbx_strand_id
1 'polypeptide(L)'
;MTKIRDHVKRNRIRIGEFFQDHDPLRKGRIDATKFRTTLYAQKLQLTTQEYQMLEDRFRCEKDPIKIKYYDFNEEVERIFTEKDLEKNPVKALSAYTAPSILDPKNLLSDAEEKELQTCLDRIRVEIKNRRLLIKPFFQDKDKSNSGFITNTRFRSIFDNLKLWITQ
;
A
#
# COMPACT_ATOMS: atom_id res chain seq x y z
N MET A 1 13.01 10.12 2.88
CA MET A 1 11.62 9.76 3.24
C MET A 1 10.75 9.47 2.03
N THR A 2 10.70 10.30 0.98
CA THR A 2 9.82 10.13 -0.20
C THR A 2 9.80 8.72 -0.79
N LYS A 3 10.96 8.09 -0.98
CA LYS A 3 11.07 6.71 -1.47
C LYS A 3 10.34 5.67 -0.60
N ILE A 4 10.40 5.82 0.72
CA ILE A 4 9.66 4.97 1.67
C ILE A 4 8.18 5.27 1.56
N ARG A 5 7.81 6.56 1.53
CA ARG A 5 6.42 7.02 1.41
C ARG A 5 5.75 6.44 0.17
N ASP A 6 6.43 6.50 -0.97
CA ASP A 6 5.94 5.97 -2.25
C ASP A 6 5.82 4.46 -2.23
N HIS A 7 6.83 3.75 -1.73
CA HIS A 7 6.80 2.28 -1.66
C HIS A 7 5.70 1.77 -0.74
N VAL A 8 5.58 2.37 0.44
CA VAL A 8 4.58 2.00 1.45
C VAL A 8 3.18 2.29 0.93
N LYS A 9 2.94 3.46 0.32
CA LYS A 9 1.66 3.80 -0.29
C LYS A 9 1.30 2.92 -1.48
N ARG A 10 2.26 2.67 -2.38
CA ARG A 10 2.10 1.81 -3.56
C ARG A 10 1.69 0.39 -3.18
N ASN A 11 2.39 -0.19 -2.21
CA ASN A 11 2.19 -1.58 -1.81
C ASN A 11 1.18 -1.73 -0.66
N ARG A 12 0.60 -0.62 -0.18
CA ARG A 12 -0.31 -0.56 0.99
C ARG A 12 0.22 -1.36 2.19
N ILE A 13 1.51 -1.19 2.47
CA ILE A 13 2.20 -1.89 3.54
C ILE A 13 1.91 -1.17 4.86
N ARG A 14 1.41 -1.89 5.87
CA ARG A 14 1.32 -1.36 7.24
C ARG A 14 2.63 -1.57 7.96
N ILE A 15 3.60 -0.69 7.68
CA ILE A 15 4.98 -0.89 8.12
C ILE A 15 5.11 -0.98 9.65
N GLY A 16 4.23 -0.28 10.38
CA GLY A 16 4.14 -0.30 11.84
C GLY A 16 3.88 -1.68 12.43
N GLU A 17 3.07 -2.52 11.78
CA GLU A 17 2.74 -3.87 12.27
C GLU A 17 4.00 -4.76 12.36
N PHE A 18 4.90 -4.66 11.38
CA PHE A 18 6.14 -5.46 11.37
C PHE A 18 7.17 -5.05 12.43
N PHE A 19 7.06 -3.84 12.99
CA PHE A 19 7.91 -3.42 14.09
C PHE A 19 7.40 -3.88 15.45
N GLN A 20 6.10 -4.18 15.58
CA GLN A 20 5.51 -4.63 16.84
C GLN A 20 6.09 -5.98 17.29
N ASP A 21 6.44 -6.86 16.35
CA ASP A 21 7.12 -8.13 16.61
C ASP A 21 8.48 -7.98 17.31
N HIS A 22 9.09 -6.80 17.21
CA HIS A 22 10.38 -6.47 17.82
C HIS A 22 10.26 -5.59 19.07
N ASP A 23 9.04 -5.18 19.45
CA ASP A 23 8.75 -4.39 20.63
C ASP A 23 7.53 -4.93 21.40
N PRO A 24 7.65 -6.11 22.04
CA PRO A 24 6.54 -6.73 22.76
C PRO A 24 6.02 -5.88 23.92
N LEU A 25 6.86 -4.97 24.46
CA LEU A 25 6.49 -4.06 25.55
C LEU A 25 5.92 -2.73 25.05
N ARG A 26 5.76 -2.55 23.73
CA ARG A 26 5.19 -1.34 23.09
C ARG A 26 5.83 -0.04 23.59
N LYS A 27 7.15 -0.04 23.77
CA LYS A 27 7.93 1.13 24.19
C LYS A 27 8.15 2.14 23.05
N GLY A 28 7.80 1.79 21.81
CA GLY A 28 7.98 2.58 20.60
C GLY A 28 9.43 2.66 20.14
N ARG A 29 10.30 1.75 20.61
CA ARG A 29 11.75 1.78 20.34
C ARG A 29 12.31 0.38 20.14
N ILE A 30 13.16 0.22 19.12
CA ILE A 30 13.82 -1.05 18.76
C ILE A 30 15.29 -0.81 18.42
N ASP A 31 16.10 -1.86 18.41
CA ASP A 31 17.52 -1.74 18.03
C ASP A 31 17.67 -1.37 16.55
N ALA A 32 18.71 -0.60 16.23
CA ALA A 32 18.99 -0.16 14.85
C ALA A 32 19.09 -1.33 13.86
N THR A 33 19.71 -2.44 14.25
CA THR A 33 19.79 -3.65 13.41
C THR A 33 18.41 -4.21 13.09
N LYS A 34 17.51 -4.30 14.09
CA LYS A 34 16.14 -4.75 13.88
C LYS A 34 15.40 -3.81 12.95
N PHE A 35 15.55 -2.50 13.15
CA PHE A 35 14.96 -1.50 12.27
C PHE A 35 15.35 -1.70 10.80
N ARG A 36 16.65 -1.88 10.51
CA ARG A 36 17.13 -2.18 9.14
C ARG A 36 16.56 -3.47 8.59
N THR A 37 16.62 -4.56 9.35
CA THR A 37 16.15 -5.88 8.91
C THR A 37 14.66 -5.85 8.59
N THR A 38 13.84 -5.18 9.41
CA THR A 38 12.41 -5.03 9.15
C THR A 38 12.13 -4.27 7.86
N LEU A 39 12.80 -3.13 7.63
CA LEU A 39 12.65 -2.38 6.38
C LEU A 39 13.11 -3.18 5.16
N TYR A 40 14.23 -3.88 5.28
CA TYR A 40 14.75 -4.74 4.22
C TYR A 40 13.79 -5.88 3.87
N ALA A 41 13.17 -6.51 4.87
CA ALA A 41 12.17 -7.57 4.69
C ALA A 41 10.94 -7.08 3.90
N GLN A 42 10.59 -5.79 4.01
CA GLN A 42 9.52 -5.16 3.21
C GLN A 42 9.94 -4.80 1.78
N LYS A 43 11.10 -5.28 1.33
CA LYS A 43 11.68 -5.01 0.00
C LYS A 43 11.89 -3.52 -0.28
N LEU A 44 12.11 -2.72 0.77
CA LEU A 44 12.53 -1.33 0.62
C LEU A 44 14.01 -1.32 0.17
N GLN A 45 14.21 -0.98 -1.11
CA GLN A 45 15.52 -0.90 -1.75
C GLN A 45 16.28 0.36 -1.31
N LEU A 46 16.58 0.49 -0.02
CA LEU A 46 17.32 1.64 0.53
C LEU A 46 18.83 1.40 0.46
N THR A 47 19.60 2.46 0.14
CA THR A 47 21.06 2.42 0.17
C THR A 47 21.57 2.46 1.62
N THR A 48 22.83 2.06 1.84
CA THR A 48 23.47 2.15 3.16
C THR A 48 23.41 3.57 3.74
N GLN A 49 23.58 4.59 2.89
CA GLN A 49 23.49 5.99 3.28
C GLN A 49 22.06 6.39 3.66
N GLU A 50 21.06 5.94 2.90
CA GLU A 50 19.65 6.17 3.23
C GLU A 50 19.27 5.55 4.58
N TYR A 51 19.75 4.34 4.89
CA TYR A 51 19.57 3.73 6.21
C TYR A 51 20.21 4.56 7.31
N GLN A 52 21.45 5.00 7.13
CA GLN A 52 22.16 5.81 8.12
C GLN A 52 21.42 7.12 8.41
N MET A 53 20.92 7.81 7.38
CA MET A 53 20.13 9.03 7.55
C MET A 53 18.85 8.80 8.35
N LEU A 54 18.19 7.65 8.18
CA LEU A 54 16.99 7.30 8.96
C LEU A 54 17.35 6.99 10.41
N GLU A 55 18.40 6.19 10.62
CA GLU A 55 18.88 5.85 11.96
C GLU A 55 19.26 7.10 12.74
N ASP A 56 19.99 8.03 12.13
CA ASP A 56 20.43 9.26 12.80
C ASP A 56 19.26 10.20 13.10
N ARG A 57 18.26 10.26 12.20
CA ARG A 57 17.07 11.10 12.40
C ARG A 57 16.16 10.58 13.50
N PHE A 58 16.00 9.26 13.62
CA PHE A 58 15.08 8.64 14.58
C PHE A 58 15.80 8.03 15.79
N ARG A 59 17.10 8.31 15.98
CA ARG A 59 17.88 7.82 17.11
C ARG A 59 17.30 8.31 18.43
N CYS A 60 17.31 7.43 19.45
CA CYS A 60 16.92 7.82 20.79
C CYS A 60 18.05 8.59 21.49
N GLU A 61 17.78 9.83 21.92
CA GLU A 61 18.73 10.67 22.67
C GLU A 61 19.23 10.01 23.97
N LYS A 62 18.35 9.25 24.64
CA LYS A 62 18.66 8.57 25.90
C LYS A 62 19.35 7.21 25.71
N ASP A 63 19.24 6.62 24.52
CA ASP A 63 19.74 5.26 24.25
C ASP A 63 20.16 5.19 22.77
N PRO A 64 21.42 5.52 22.45
CA PRO A 64 21.90 5.64 21.08
C PRO A 64 21.78 4.36 20.24
N ILE A 65 21.62 3.19 20.88
CA ILE A 65 21.50 1.90 20.21
C ILE A 65 20.08 1.71 19.64
N LYS A 66 19.10 2.45 20.19
CA LYS A 66 17.69 2.33 19.86
C LYS A 66 17.21 3.43 18.92
N ILE A 67 16.30 3.02 18.05
CA ILE A 67 15.58 3.86 17.10
C ILE A 67 14.13 4.01 17.58
N LYS A 68 13.64 5.25 17.65
CA LYS A 68 12.25 5.61 17.93
C LYS A 68 11.38 5.27 16.71
N TYR A 69 11.16 3.98 16.45
CA TYR A 69 10.40 3.54 15.28
C TYR A 69 8.94 4.03 15.29
N TYR A 70 8.38 4.31 16.47
CA TYR A 70 7.04 4.88 16.58
C TYR A 70 6.95 6.23 15.86
N ASP A 71 7.91 7.13 16.07
CA ASP A 71 7.96 8.44 15.41
C ASP A 71 8.13 8.30 13.89
N PHE A 72 8.96 7.34 13.47
CA PHE A 72 9.08 6.98 12.05
C PHE A 72 7.74 6.49 11.48
N ASN A 73 7.05 5.59 12.17
CA ASN A 73 5.77 5.05 11.73
C ASN A 73 4.71 6.15 11.64
N GLU A 74 4.63 7.06 12.61
CA GLU A 74 3.72 8.22 12.56
C GLU A 74 3.97 9.08 11.32
N GLU A 75 5.23 9.32 10.95
CA GLU A 75 5.56 10.11 9.75
C GLU A 75 5.17 9.39 8.44
N VAL A 76 5.26 8.06 8.42
CA VAL A 76 4.81 7.25 7.29
C VAL A 76 3.28 7.15 7.25
N GLU A 77 2.60 7.01 8.39
CA GLU A 77 1.15 6.89 8.46
C GLU A 77 0.41 8.18 8.10
N ARG A 78 1.02 9.36 8.35
CA ARG A 78 0.50 10.67 7.90
C ARG A 78 0.19 10.74 6.40
N ILE A 79 0.77 9.86 5.59
CA ILE A 79 0.47 9.74 4.15
C ILE A 79 -0.94 9.17 3.90
N PHE A 80 -1.38 8.25 4.75
CA PHE A 80 -2.65 7.53 4.62
C PHE A 80 -3.76 8.24 5.36
N THR A 81 -3.49 8.74 6.56
CA THR A 81 -4.50 9.31 7.44
C THR A 81 -3.87 10.34 8.35
N GLU A 82 -4.51 11.50 8.49
CA GLU A 82 -4.14 12.47 9.52
C GLU A 82 -4.96 12.15 10.77
N LYS A 83 -4.28 11.92 11.91
CA LYS A 83 -4.96 11.77 13.20
C LYS A 83 -5.70 13.07 13.55
N ASP A 84 -6.76 12.96 14.35
CA ASP A 84 -7.65 14.06 14.77
C ASP A 84 -8.59 14.65 13.69
N LEU A 85 -8.85 13.92 12.58
CA LEU A 85 -9.98 14.25 11.68
C LEU A 85 -11.33 14.29 12.43
N GLU A 86 -11.49 13.48 13.48
CA GLU A 86 -12.67 13.47 14.35
C GLU A 86 -12.85 14.80 15.11
N LYS A 87 -11.75 15.54 15.37
CA LYS A 87 -11.79 16.85 16.04
C LYS A 87 -11.95 18.02 15.07
N ASN A 88 -11.70 17.81 13.77
CA ASN A 88 -11.79 18.84 12.73
C ASN A 88 -12.32 18.27 11.40
N PRO A 89 -13.65 18.11 11.26
CA PRO A 89 -14.27 17.48 10.09
C PRO A 89 -14.13 18.28 8.79
N VAL A 90 -13.75 19.57 8.85
CA VAL A 90 -13.58 20.45 7.69
C VAL A 90 -12.16 20.44 7.14
N LYS A 91 -11.23 19.73 7.80
CA LYS A 91 -9.82 19.71 7.38
C LYS A 91 -9.68 18.86 6.12
N ALA A 92 -9.54 19.51 4.97
CA ALA A 92 -9.22 18.84 3.73
C ALA A 92 -7.85 18.17 3.87
N LEU A 93 -7.82 16.84 3.80
CA LEU A 93 -6.58 16.09 3.78
C LEU A 93 -5.77 16.56 2.57
N SER A 94 -4.52 16.98 2.81
CA SER A 94 -3.55 17.07 1.72
C SER A 94 -3.30 15.64 1.26
N ALA A 95 -4.12 15.15 0.33
CA ALA A 95 -3.94 13.84 -0.27
C ALA A 95 -2.53 13.86 -0.86
N TYR A 96 -1.58 13.18 -0.20
CA TYR A 96 -0.30 12.93 -0.81
C TYR A 96 -0.59 12.03 -2.00
N THR A 97 -0.80 12.58 -3.17
CA THR A 97 -0.97 11.80 -4.39
C THR A 97 0.38 11.16 -4.64
N ALA A 98 0.55 9.91 -4.20
CA ALA A 98 1.70 9.15 -4.62
C ALA A 98 1.70 9.19 -6.16
N PRO A 99 2.84 9.46 -6.78
CA PRO A 99 2.93 9.42 -8.24
C PRO A 99 2.33 8.10 -8.73
N SER A 100 1.55 8.18 -9.81
CA SER A 100 0.81 7.05 -10.37
C SER A 100 1.70 5.81 -10.44
N ILE A 101 1.14 4.67 -10.02
CA ILE A 101 1.82 3.36 -10.04
C ILE A 101 2.10 2.90 -11.48
N LEU A 102 1.40 3.51 -12.45
CA LEU A 102 1.66 3.28 -13.86
C LEU A 102 2.99 3.96 -14.20
N ASP A 103 4.01 3.13 -14.48
CA ASP A 103 5.11 3.49 -15.37
C ASP A 103 4.52 4.34 -16.51
N PRO A 104 5.10 5.49 -16.92
CA PRO A 104 4.57 6.28 -18.03
C PRO A 104 4.32 5.47 -19.31
N LYS A 105 4.93 4.28 -19.43
CA LYS A 105 4.72 3.28 -20.48
C LYS A 105 3.45 2.41 -20.33
N ASN A 106 2.79 2.43 -19.17
CA ASN A 106 1.54 1.73 -18.87
C ASN A 106 0.32 2.66 -18.91
N LEU A 107 0.49 3.88 -19.41
CA LEU A 107 -0.64 4.73 -19.77
C LEU A 107 -1.22 4.18 -21.07
N LEU A 108 -2.51 3.83 -21.03
CA LEU A 108 -3.23 3.43 -22.22
C LEU A 108 -3.26 4.63 -23.19
N SER A 109 -2.97 4.37 -24.46
CA SER A 109 -3.28 5.32 -25.53
C SER A 109 -4.80 5.55 -25.61
N ASP A 110 -5.23 6.63 -26.27
CA ASP A 110 -6.67 6.90 -26.46
C ASP A 110 -7.41 5.73 -27.13
N ALA A 111 -6.71 4.98 -28.00
CA ALA A 111 -7.24 3.79 -28.64
C ALA A 111 -7.42 2.63 -27.64
N GLU A 112 -6.41 2.36 -26.82
CA GLU A 112 -6.46 1.30 -25.79
C GLU A 112 -7.46 1.63 -24.67
N GLU A 113 -7.60 2.90 -24.29
CA GLU A 113 -8.60 3.35 -23.31
C GLU A 113 -10.02 3.13 -23.84
N LYS A 114 -10.25 3.41 -25.14
CA LYS A 114 -11.54 3.13 -25.79
C LYS A 114 -11.83 1.64 -25.86
N GLU A 115 -10.82 0.80 -26.11
CA GLU A 115 -10.96 -0.65 -26.09
C GLU A 115 -11.28 -1.16 -24.69
N LEU A 116 -10.56 -0.67 -23.67
CA LEU A 116 -10.83 -0.97 -22.26
C LEU A 116 -12.27 -0.60 -21.89
N GLN A 117 -12.73 0.60 -22.25
CA GLN A 117 -14.08 1.06 -21.95
C GLN A 117 -15.14 0.15 -22.59
N THR A 118 -14.93 -0.25 -23.85
CA THR A 118 -15.81 -1.20 -24.56
C THR A 118 -15.87 -2.55 -23.85
N CYS A 119 -14.73 -3.05 -23.37
CA CYS A 119 -14.66 -4.29 -22.59
C CYS A 119 -15.40 -4.16 -21.25
N LEU A 120 -15.18 -3.07 -20.51
CA LEU A 120 -15.85 -2.79 -19.23
C LEU A 120 -17.37 -2.66 -19.39
N ASP A 121 -17.84 -2.05 -20.47
CA ASP A 121 -19.26 -1.91 -20.76
C ASP A 121 -19.93 -3.28 -21.00
N ARG A 122 -19.26 -4.18 -21.75
CA ARG A 122 -19.73 -5.56 -21.93
C ARG A 122 -19.82 -6.31 -20.60
N ILE A 123 -18.77 -6.24 -19.78
CA ILE A 123 -18.76 -6.87 -18.45
C ILE A 123 -19.88 -6.29 -17.57
N ARG A 124 -20.11 -4.97 -17.61
CA ARG A 124 -21.18 -4.32 -16.85
C ARG A 124 -22.56 -4.84 -17.24
N VAL A 125 -22.83 -4.98 -18.54
CA VAL A 125 -24.09 -5.54 -19.04
C VAL A 125 -24.28 -6.98 -18.55
N GLU A 126 -23.25 -7.82 -18.66
CA GLU A 126 -23.29 -9.21 -18.23
C GLU A 126 -23.55 -9.35 -16.72
N ILE A 127 -22.84 -8.57 -15.90
CA ILE A 127 -23.05 -8.52 -14.45
C ILE A 127 -24.47 -8.07 -14.11
N LYS A 128 -25.00 -7.05 -14.81
CA LYS A 128 -26.35 -6.53 -14.57
C LYS A 128 -27.43 -7.55 -14.94
N ASN A 129 -27.29 -8.18 -16.11
CA ASN A 129 -28.24 -9.18 -16.61
C ASN A 129 -28.28 -10.41 -15.70
N ARG A 130 -27.11 -10.87 -15.25
CA ARG A 130 -26.97 -12.05 -14.38
C ARG A 130 -27.05 -11.75 -12.89
N ARG A 131 -27.18 -10.47 -12.50
CA ARG A 131 -27.21 -9.98 -11.11
C ARG A 131 -26.04 -10.52 -10.26
N LEU A 132 -24.83 -10.49 -10.82
CA LEU A 132 -23.66 -11.06 -10.17
C LEU A 132 -23.13 -10.12 -9.08
N LEU A 133 -23.04 -10.62 -7.85
CA LEU A 133 -22.35 -9.94 -6.77
C LEU A 133 -20.86 -10.27 -6.82
N ILE A 134 -20.10 -9.50 -7.61
CA ILE A 134 -18.68 -9.79 -7.89
C ILE A 134 -17.73 -9.47 -6.73
N LYS A 135 -18.07 -8.49 -5.90
CA LYS A 135 -17.20 -7.96 -4.83
C LYS A 135 -16.73 -9.01 -3.81
N PRO A 136 -17.58 -9.91 -3.28
CA PRO A 136 -17.15 -10.96 -2.36
C PRO A 136 -16.06 -11.89 -2.92
N PHE A 137 -16.08 -12.19 -4.22
CA PHE A 137 -15.05 -13.02 -4.86
C PHE A 137 -13.68 -12.34 -4.83
N PHE A 138 -13.64 -11.02 -5.02
CA PHE A 138 -12.42 -10.24 -4.87
C PHE A 138 -11.95 -10.19 -3.42
N GLN A 139 -12.86 -10.03 -2.46
CA GLN A 139 -12.53 -10.00 -1.03
C GLN A 139 -11.96 -11.35 -0.55
N ASP A 140 -12.52 -12.47 -1.01
CA ASP A 140 -11.99 -13.81 -0.69
C ASP A 140 -10.55 -14.01 -1.21
N LYS A 141 -10.26 -13.47 -2.41
CA LYS A 141 -8.92 -13.54 -3.01
C LYS A 141 -7.95 -12.48 -2.48
N ASP A 142 -8.43 -11.45 -1.78
CA ASP A 142 -7.63 -10.41 -1.13
C ASP A 142 -7.65 -10.58 0.39
N LYS A 143 -7.14 -11.71 0.88
CA LYS A 143 -7.12 -12.05 2.31
C LYS A 143 -6.44 -11.00 3.21
N SER A 144 -5.51 -10.23 2.65
CA SER A 144 -4.81 -9.15 3.36
C SER A 144 -5.55 -7.82 3.34
N ASN A 145 -6.73 -7.72 2.71
CA ASN A 145 -7.47 -6.48 2.48
C ASN A 145 -6.57 -5.37 1.90
N SER A 146 -5.66 -5.76 1.02
CA SER A 146 -4.71 -4.85 0.36
C SER A 146 -5.37 -4.07 -0.77
N GLY A 147 -6.53 -4.51 -1.26
CA GLY A 147 -7.21 -4.02 -2.46
C GLY A 147 -6.47 -4.36 -3.76
N PHE A 148 -5.50 -5.26 -3.72
CA PHE A 148 -4.79 -5.79 -4.89
C PHE A 148 -4.83 -7.31 -4.89
N ILE A 149 -4.96 -7.90 -6.07
CA ILE A 149 -4.84 -9.35 -6.28
C ILE A 149 -3.90 -9.64 -7.44
N THR A 150 -3.26 -10.79 -7.43
CA THR A 150 -2.41 -11.21 -8.55
C THR A 150 -3.23 -11.47 -9.80
N ASN A 151 -2.64 -11.33 -10.99
CA ASN A 151 -3.32 -11.57 -12.26
C ASN A 151 -3.96 -12.97 -12.35
N THR A 152 -3.29 -14.00 -11.82
CA THR A 152 -3.84 -15.36 -11.76
C THR A 152 -5.12 -15.44 -10.91
N ARG A 153 -5.16 -14.76 -9.76
CA ARG A 153 -6.36 -14.69 -8.91
C ARG A 153 -7.48 -13.91 -9.60
N PHE A 154 -7.12 -12.82 -10.29
CA PHE A 154 -8.06 -12.03 -11.09
C PHE A 154 -8.71 -12.90 -12.18
N ARG A 155 -7.92 -13.58 -13.00
CA ARG A 155 -8.41 -14.49 -14.05
C ARG A 155 -9.34 -15.57 -13.48
N SER A 156 -8.92 -16.22 -12.39
CA SER A 156 -9.73 -17.24 -11.73
C SER A 156 -11.11 -16.72 -11.28
N ILE A 157 -11.24 -15.47 -10.83
CA ILE A 157 -12.54 -14.88 -10.48
C ILE A 157 -13.43 -14.78 -11.73
N PHE A 158 -12.88 -14.28 -12.83
CA PHE A 158 -13.61 -14.11 -14.09
C PHE A 158 -14.02 -15.45 -14.69
N ASP A 159 -13.14 -16.46 -14.65
CA ASP A 159 -13.45 -17.82 -15.09
C ASP A 159 -14.59 -18.43 -14.26
N ASN A 160 -14.51 -18.32 -12.92
CA ASN A 160 -15.54 -18.81 -12.01
C ASN A 160 -16.90 -18.14 -12.25
N LEU A 161 -16.90 -16.85 -12.54
CA LEU A 161 -18.11 -16.09 -12.85
C LEU A 161 -18.53 -16.21 -14.31
N LYS A 162 -17.76 -16.91 -15.15
CA LYS A 162 -17.96 -17.00 -16.61
C LYS A 162 -18.08 -15.60 -17.24
N LEU A 163 -17.22 -14.68 -16.83
CA LEU A 163 -17.08 -13.34 -17.40
C LEU A 163 -15.91 -13.36 -18.36
N TRP A 164 -16.18 -13.43 -19.66
CA TRP A 164 -15.13 -13.58 -20.67
C TRP A 164 -14.65 -12.20 -21.13
N ILE A 165 -13.36 -11.96 -20.98
CA ILE A 165 -12.70 -10.67 -21.31
C ILE A 165 -12.14 -10.69 -22.73
N THR A 166 -11.72 -11.87 -23.22
CA THR A 166 -11.30 -12.08 -24.61
C THR A 166 -12.50 -12.27 -25.53
N GLN A 167 -12.42 -11.73 -26.75
CA GLN A 167 -13.38 -12.00 -27.82
C GLN A 167 -13.32 -13.45 -28.27
#